data_AF-A0A2I1C0L3-F1
#
_entry.id   AF-A0A2I1C0L3-F1
#
_cell.length_a   1.000
_cell.length_b   1.000
_cell.length_c   1.000
_cell.angle_alpha   90.00
_cell.angle_beta   90.00
_cell.angle_gamma   90.00
#
_symmetry.space_group_name_H-M   'P 1'
#
loop_
_entity.id
_entity.type
_entity.pdbx_description
1 polymer ?
#
loop_
_entity_poly.entity_id
_entity_poly.type
_entity_poly.pdbx_seq_one_letter_code
_entity_poly.pdbx_strand_id
1 'polypeptide(L)'
;TIVVEATREEGIDITDQKLKILTADAVQASDVVITMGCGDACRFFPGKRYLDWRLDDPAGQTFDAIRPIRDEIRRRVENLI
;
A
#
# COMPACT_ATOMS: atom_id res chain seq x y z
N THR A 1 16.00 -1.23 -3.73
CA THR A 1 15.10 -1.57 -4.85
C THR A 1 14.67 -0.28 -5.52
N ILE A 2 14.19 -0.32 -6.76
CA ILE A 2 13.64 0.86 -7.45
C ILE A 2 12.52 1.54 -6.65
N VAL A 3 11.75 0.79 -5.84
CA VAL A 3 10.74 1.36 -4.93
C VAL A 3 11.37 2.17 -3.79
N VAL A 4 12.48 1.71 -3.19
CA VAL A 4 13.23 2.45 -2.16
C VAL A 4 13.77 3.76 -2.73
N GLU A 5 14.34 3.72 -3.93
CA GLU A 5 14.86 4.91 -4.59
C GLU A 5 13.73 5.91 -4.90
N ALA A 6 12.59 5.45 -5.39
CA ALA A 6 11.44 6.29 -5.72
C ALA A 6 10.81 6.92 -4.47
N THR A 7 10.76 6.22 -3.34
CA THR A 7 10.27 6.80 -2.07
C THR A 7 11.26 7.78 -1.45
N ARG A 8 12.57 7.55 -1.64
CA ARG A 8 13.61 8.45 -1.15
C ARG A 8 13.63 9.81 -1.86
N GLU A 9 13.18 9.90 -3.11
CA GLU A 9 12.97 11.20 -3.81
C GLU A 9 12.06 12.15 -3.00
N GLU A 10 11.17 11.58 -2.20
CA GLU A 10 10.19 12.29 -1.38
C GLU A 10 10.63 12.40 0.09
N GLY A 11 11.90 12.08 0.38
CA GLY A 11 12.46 12.10 1.72
C GLY A 11 12.03 10.95 2.62
N ILE A 12 11.40 9.91 2.07
CA ILE A 12 10.90 8.75 2.84
C ILE A 12 11.88 7.59 2.69
N ASP A 13 12.51 7.16 3.78
CA ASP A 13 13.40 6.00 3.78
C ASP A 13 12.67 4.74 4.24
N ILE A 14 12.55 3.76 3.34
CA ILE A 14 11.87 2.48 3.61
C ILE A 14 12.84 1.28 3.58
N THR A 15 14.16 1.49 3.64
CA THR A 15 15.15 0.41 3.59
C THR A 15 14.96 -0.67 4.66
N ASP A 16 14.45 -0.27 5.83
CA ASP A 16 14.22 -1.19 6.95
C ASP A 16 12.84 -1.86 6.90
N GLN A 17 12.00 -1.53 5.91
CA GLN A 17 10.69 -2.15 5.73
C GLN A 17 10.84 -3.55 5.14
N LYS A 18 10.10 -4.49 5.73
CA LYS A 18 10.07 -5.91 5.33
C LYS A 18 8.62 -6.36 5.16
N LEU A 19 8.43 -7.39 4.34
CA LEU A 19 7.13 -8.06 4.22
C LEU A 19 6.66 -8.56 5.59
N LYS A 20 5.40 -8.27 5.90
CA LYS A 20 4.74 -8.69 7.14
C LYS A 20 3.51 -9.51 6.76
N ILE A 21 3.28 -10.60 7.48
CA ILE A 21 2.04 -11.36 7.35
C ILE A 21 0.92 -10.52 7.95
N LEU A 22 -0.18 -10.37 7.22
CA LEU A 22 -1.39 -9.73 7.73
C LEU A 22 -2.05 -10.64 8.76
N THR A 23 -2.05 -10.22 10.03
CA THR A 23 -2.70 -10.95 11.13
C THR A 23 -4.15 -10.49 11.32
N ALA A 24 -5.00 -11.36 11.86
CA ALA A 24 -6.38 -11.00 12.21
C ALA A 24 -6.44 -9.82 13.18
N ASP A 25 -5.57 -9.81 14.20
CA ASP A 25 -5.50 -8.75 15.20
C ASP A 25 -5.18 -7.39 14.58
N ALA A 26 -4.29 -7.34 13.58
CA ALA A 26 -3.99 -6.10 12.86
C ALA A 26 -5.22 -5.56 12.12
N VAL A 27 -6.02 -6.44 11.52
CA VAL A 27 -7.28 -6.05 10.85
C VAL A 27 -8.32 -5.58 11.87
N GLN A 28 -8.44 -6.26 13.01
CA GLN A 28 -9.36 -5.88 14.07
C GLN A 28 -9.00 -4.55 14.75
N ALA A 29 -7.71 -4.22 14.84
CA ALA A 29 -7.23 -2.96 15.40
C ALA A 29 -7.34 -1.77 14.43
N SER A 30 -7.55 -2.01 13.13
CA SER A 30 -7.61 -0.97 12.10
C SER A 30 -8.99 -0.36 11.96
N ASP A 31 -9.10 0.93 11.64
CA ASP A 31 -10.38 1.57 11.26
C ASP A 31 -10.71 1.36 9.77
N VAL A 32 -9.67 1.34 8.94
CA VAL A 32 -9.75 1.21 7.48
C VAL A 32 -8.76 0.13 7.02
N VAL A 33 -9.23 -0.77 6.16
CA VAL A 33 -8.42 -1.82 5.54
C VAL A 33 -8.37 -1.54 4.04
N ILE A 34 -7.16 -1.38 3.51
CA ILE A 34 -6.94 -1.04 2.10
C ILE A 34 -6.26 -2.21 1.40
N THR A 35 -6.90 -2.75 0.36
CA THR A 35 -6.32 -3.78 -0.51
C THR A 35 -5.74 -3.13 -1.76
N MET A 36 -4.56 -3.56 -2.18
CA MET A 36 -3.86 -3.04 -3.37
C MET A 36 -3.53 -4.19 -4.33
N GLY A 37 -4.55 -4.87 -4.86
CA GLY A 37 -4.39 -5.91 -5.88
C GLY A 37 -4.03 -7.32 -5.39
N CYS A 38 -3.91 -7.53 -4.09
CA CYS A 38 -3.77 -8.86 -3.50
C CYS A 38 -5.15 -9.53 -3.49
N GLY A 39 -5.44 -10.38 -4.47
CA GLY A 39 -6.64 -11.20 -4.52
C GLY A 39 -6.78 -12.23 -3.41
N ASP A 40 -6.05 -12.09 -2.30
CA ASP A 40 -6.19 -12.96 -1.15
C ASP A 40 -7.48 -12.62 -0.38
N ALA A 41 -8.18 -13.68 0.01
CA ALA A 41 -9.36 -13.62 0.84
C ALA A 41 -8.97 -13.13 2.25
N CYS A 42 -8.84 -11.81 2.42
CA CYS A 42 -8.87 -11.23 3.75
C CYS A 42 -10.17 -11.67 4.43
N ARG A 43 -10.05 -12.28 5.61
CA ARG A 43 -11.22 -12.60 6.43
C ARG A 43 -11.96 -11.30 6.69
N PHE A 44 -13.24 -11.25 6.33
CA PHE A 44 -14.06 -10.07 6.54
C PHE A 44 -14.37 -9.90 8.03
N PHE A 45 -14.15 -8.71 8.56
CA PHE A 45 -14.48 -8.32 9.92
C PHE A 45 -15.56 -7.24 9.89
N PRO A 46 -16.75 -7.48 10.47
CA PRO A 46 -17.83 -6.50 10.51
C PRO A 46 -17.41 -5.19 11.18
N GLY A 47 -17.94 -4.06 10.70
CA GLY A 47 -17.69 -2.74 11.29
C GLY A 47 -16.39 -2.05 10.83
N LYS A 48 -15.61 -2.67 9.95
CA LYS A 48 -14.42 -2.05 9.34
C LYS A 48 -14.73 -1.45 7.97
N ARG A 49 -14.08 -0.34 7.62
CA ARG A 49 -14.18 0.25 6.28
C ARG A 49 -13.16 -0.41 5.36
N TYR A 50 -13.64 -1.13 4.35
CA TYR A 50 -12.79 -1.77 3.35
C TYR A 50 -12.73 -0.91 2.08
N LEU A 51 -11.52 -0.65 1.57
CA LEU A 51 -11.29 0.06 0.33
C LEU A 51 -10.42 -0.80 -0.59
N ASP A 52 -10.82 -0.90 -1.85
CA ASP A 52 -10.00 -1.54 -2.88
C ASP A 52 -9.34 -0.48 -3.75
N TRP A 53 -8.01 -0.42 -3.68
CA TRP A 53 -7.18 0.47 -4.46
C TRP A 53 -6.57 -0.30 -5.61
N ARG A 54 -7.22 -0.24 -6.77
CA ARG A 54 -6.61 -0.70 -8.02
C ARG A 54 -5.43 0.20 -8.36
N LEU A 55 -4.26 -0.40 -8.40
CA LEU A 55 -2.95 0.19 -8.68
C LEU A 55 -2.19 -0.81 -9.56
N ASP A 56 -1.32 -0.32 -10.43
CA ASP A 56 -0.46 -1.18 -11.24
C ASP A 56 0.61 -1.85 -10.36
N ASP A 57 0.99 -3.09 -10.69
CA ASP A 57 2.02 -3.83 -9.94
C ASP A 57 3.42 -3.30 -10.32
N PRO A 58 4.19 -2.70 -9.38
CA PRO A 58 5.52 -2.17 -9.68
C PRO A 58 6.56 -3.27 -9.98
N ALA A 59 6.24 -4.55 -9.76
CA ALA A 59 7.17 -5.65 -10.02
C ALA A 59 7.59 -5.70 -11.49
N GLY A 60 8.91 -5.68 -11.73
CA GLY A 60 9.48 -5.71 -13.09
C GLY A 60 9.30 -4.43 -13.91
N GLN A 61 8.72 -3.38 -13.34
CA GLN A 61 8.57 -2.09 -14.02
C GLN A 61 9.84 -1.24 -13.93
N THR A 62 9.90 -0.19 -14.77
CA THR A 62 10.98 0.80 -14.74
C THR A 62 10.78 1.81 -13.62
N PHE A 63 11.84 2.53 -13.29
CA PHE A 63 11.81 3.56 -12.26
C PHE A 63 10.77 4.66 -12.54
N ASP A 64 10.67 5.13 -13.79
CA ASP A 64 9.71 6.16 -14.19
C ASP A 64 8.24 5.70 -14.06
N ALA A 65 7.98 4.40 -14.21
CA ALA A 65 6.63 3.85 -14.07
C ALA A 65 6.19 3.71 -12.60
N ILE A 66 7.13 3.74 -11.65
CA ILE A 66 6.82 3.69 -10.20
C ILE A 66 6.36 5.04 -9.66
N ARG A 67 6.87 6.15 -10.19
CA ARG A 67 6.51 7.50 -9.71
C ARG A 67 4.99 7.75 -9.75
N PRO A 68 4.27 7.47 -10.85
CA PRO A 68 2.81 7.60 -10.88
C PRO A 68 2.09 6.75 -9.83
N ILE A 69 2.57 5.53 -9.56
CA ILE A 69 1.98 4.64 -8.54
C ILE A 69 2.16 5.24 -7.14
N ARG A 70 3.39 5.70 -6.83
CA ARG A 70 3.71 6.39 -5.57
C ARG A 70 2.85 7.63 -5.37
N ASP A 71 2.72 8.45 -6.40
CA ASP A 71 2.00 9.73 -6.33
C ASP A 71 0.49 9.52 -6.21
N GLU A 72 -0.06 8.49 -6.86
CA GLU A 72 -1.46 8.09 -6.68
C GLU A 72 -1.72 7.57 -5.27
N ILE A 73 -0.82 6.76 -4.69
CA ILE A 73 -0.92 6.32 -3.29
C ILE A 73 -0.94 7.54 -2.36
N ARG A 74 -0.02 8.50 -2.54
CA ARG A 74 0.00 9.75 -1.75
C ARG A 74 -1.34 10.46 -1.82
N ARG A 75 -1.81 10.74 -3.03
CA ARG A 75 -3.08 11.46 -3.26
C ARG A 75 -4.25 10.76 -2.59
N ARG A 76 -4.33 9.44 -2.67
CA ARG A 76 -5.41 8.69 -2.02
C ARG A 76 -5.30 8.73 -0.50
N VAL A 77 -4.09 8.62 0.07
CA VAL A 77 -3.86 8.74 1.52
C VAL A 77 -4.25 10.13 2.02
N GLU A 78 -3.86 11.20 1.32
CA GLU A 78 -4.22 12.58 1.69
C GLU A 78 -5.73 12.83 1.69
N ASN A 79 -6.47 12.18 0.78
CA ASN A 79 -7.93 12.26 0.72
C ASN A 79 -8.67 11.34 1.71
N LEU A 80 -7.94 10.50 2.47
CA LEU A 80 -8.52 9.66 3.52
C LEU A 80 -8.58 10.34 4.89
N ILE A 81 -7.74 11.36 5.09
CA ILE A 81 -7.59 12.12 6.33
C ILE A 81 -8.72 13.13 6.48
#